data_AF-A0A521ID86-F1
#
_entry.id   AF-A0A521ID86-F1
#
_cell.length_a   1.000
_cell.length_b   1.000
_cell.length_c   1.000
_cell.angle_alpha   90.00
_cell.angle_beta   90.00
_cell.angle_gamma   90.00
#
_symmetry.space_group_name_H-M   'P 1'
#
loop_
_entity.id
_entity.type
_entity.pdbx_description
1 polymer ?
#
loop_
_entity_poly.entity_id
_entity_poly.type
_entity_poly.pdbx_seq_one_letter_code
_entity_poly.pdbx_strand_id
1 'polypeptide(L)'
;MKFRYYPETDSLYIEFSENPSSDSEEIAPNVVLDFDGDRNLVGIDIDHASRIINLARLEMESLPLHSIVLNNPQPNAVPTS
;
A
#
# COMPACT_ATOMS: atom_id res chain seq x y z
N MET A 1 -6.49 -4.76 5.84
CA MET A 1 -5.51 -4.30 4.84
C MET A 1 -6.18 -4.06 3.49
N LYS A 2 -5.70 -3.07 2.72
CA LYS A 2 -6.17 -2.75 1.36
C LYS A 2 -4.95 -2.51 0.47
N PHE A 3 -4.93 -3.13 -0.71
CA PHE A 3 -3.88 -2.95 -1.71
C PHE A 3 -4.41 -2.07 -2.83
N ARG A 4 -3.69 -0.99 -3.17
CA ARG A 4 -4.06 -0.05 -4.24
C ARG A 4 -2.86 0.17 -5.14
N TYR A 5 -2.94 -0.34 -6.37
CA TYR A 5 -1.96 -0.07 -7.41
C TYR A 5 -2.49 1.04 -8.33
N TYR A 6 -1.64 2.01 -8.64
CA TYR A 6 -1.91 3.16 -9.49
C TYR A 6 -1.05 3.04 -10.76
N PRO A 7 -1.61 2.51 -11.87
CA PRO A 7 -0.85 2.29 -13.09
C PRO A 7 -0.24 3.56 -13.70
N GLU A 8 -0.87 4.71 -13.48
CA GLU A 8 -0.46 6.01 -14.04
C GLU A 8 0.87 6.49 -13.46
N THR A 9 1.13 6.20 -12.17
CA THR A 9 2.37 6.59 -11.48
C THR A 9 3.30 5.40 -11.24
N ASP A 10 2.85 4.17 -11.52
CA ASP A 10 3.54 2.93 -11.14
C ASP A 10 3.79 2.89 -9.62
N SER A 11 2.79 3.27 -8.83
CA SER A 11 2.89 3.29 -7.36
C SER A 11 1.97 2.23 -6.75
N LEU A 12 2.43 1.57 -5.69
CA LEU A 12 1.63 0.64 -4.88
C LEU A 12 1.53 1.17 -3.45
N TYR A 13 0.32 1.45 -3.02
CA TYR A 13 0.02 1.70 -1.62
C TYR A 13 -0.62 0.49 -0.95
N ILE A 14 -0.10 0.09 0.20
CA ILE A 14 -0.70 -0.93 1.04
C ILE A 14 -1.09 -0.29 2.37
N GLU A 15 -2.40 -0.23 2.61
CA GLU A 15 -2.98 0.24 3.88
C GLU A 15 -3.08 -0.96 4.84
N PHE A 16 -2.45 -0.88 6.01
CA PHE A 16 -2.51 -1.92 7.04
C PHE A 16 -3.66 -1.69 8.02
N SER A 17 -3.88 -0.44 8.43
CA SER A 17 -4.96 -0.03 9.34
C SER A 17 -5.69 1.22 8.84
N GLU A 18 -6.83 1.55 9.44
CA GLU A 18 -7.60 2.76 9.11
C GLU A 18 -7.18 3.98 9.95
N ASN A 19 -6.16 3.83 10.81
CA ASN A 19 -5.61 4.95 11.56
C ASN A 19 -4.96 5.96 10.59
N PRO A 20 -5.09 7.27 10.86
CA PRO A 20 -4.44 8.28 10.03
C PRO A 20 -2.92 8.21 10.18
N SER A 21 -2.21 8.33 9.05
CA SER A 21 -0.77 8.60 9.06
C SER A 21 -0.49 9.99 9.64
N SER A 22 0.55 10.08 10.45
CA SER A 22 1.06 11.33 11.03
C SER A 22 2.53 11.57 10.75
N ASP A 23 3.26 10.53 10.35
CA ASP A 23 4.68 10.56 10.05
C ASP A 23 5.02 9.51 8.99
N SER A 24 6.06 9.76 8.20
CA SER A 24 6.49 8.88 7.11
C SER A 24 8.01 8.82 7.03
N GLU A 25 8.56 7.62 6.81
CA GLU A 25 10.01 7.38 6.75
C GLU A 25 10.37 6.60 5.47
N GLU A 26 11.23 7.17 4.63
CA GLU A 26 11.83 6.44 3.50
C GLU A 26 12.93 5.51 4.01
N ILE A 27 12.68 4.20 3.95
CA ILE A 27 13.60 3.17 4.48
C ILE A 27 14.54 2.60 3.41
N ALA A 28 14.20 2.81 2.14
CA ALA A 28 14.97 2.46 0.96
C ALA A 28 14.47 3.31 -0.21
N PRO A 29 15.27 3.50 -1.29
CA PRO A 29 14.85 4.30 -2.43
C PRO A 29 13.48 3.87 -2.95
N ASN A 30 12.53 4.81 -2.96
CA ASN A 30 11.14 4.63 -3.41
C ASN A 30 10.28 3.72 -2.49
N VAL A 31 10.69 3.50 -1.24
CA VAL A 31 9.95 2.68 -0.26
C VAL A 31 9.78 3.47 1.03
N VAL A 32 8.54 3.91 1.29
CA VAL A 32 8.17 4.77 2.41
C VAL A 32 7.22 4.02 3.36
N LEU A 33 7.55 3.99 4.65
CA LEU A 33 6.66 3.49 5.70
C LEU A 33 5.86 4.64 6.31
N ASP A 34 4.56 4.43 6.51
CA ASP A 34 3.68 5.40 7.19
C ASP A 34 3.39 4.96 8.61
N PHE A 35 3.42 5.91 9.55
CA PHE A 35 3.16 5.69 10.97
C PHE A 35 2.05 6.59 11.51
N ASP A 36 1.24 6.06 12.43
CA ASP A 36 0.31 6.88 13.23
C ASP A 36 1.03 7.62 14.37
N GLY A 37 0.26 8.43 15.12
CA GLY A 37 0.78 9.28 16.20
C GLY A 37 1.43 8.52 17.36
N ASP A 38 1.16 7.21 17.46
CA ASP A 38 1.74 6.32 18.48
C ASP A 38 2.92 5.49 17.93
N ARG A 39 3.38 5.80 16.70
CA ARG A 39 4.41 5.07 15.94
C ARG A 39 4.03 3.64 15.56
N ASN A 40 2.74 3.33 15.42
CA ASN A 40 2.34 2.07 14.81
C ASN A 40 2.40 2.19 13.28
N LEU A 41 2.85 1.14 12.61
CA LEU A 41 2.87 1.08 11.14
C LEU A 41 1.44 1.01 10.60
N VAL A 42 1.05 2.00 9.78
CA VAL A 42 -0.30 2.08 9.20
C VAL A 42 -0.34 1.84 7.70
N GLY A 43 0.78 2.04 7.01
CA GLY A 43 0.86 1.82 5.58
C GLY A 43 2.27 1.72 5.05
N ILE A 44 2.39 1.39 3.77
CA ILE A 44 3.62 1.45 3.00
C ILE A 44 3.28 1.96 1.61
N ASP A 45 4.06 2.94 1.15
CA ASP A 45 4.02 3.49 -0.19
C ASP A 45 5.28 3.08 -0.95
N ILE A 46 5.09 2.63 -2.20
CA ILE A 46 6.16 2.11 -3.04
C ILE A 46 6.02 2.70 -4.42
N ASP A 47 6.94 3.60 -4.77
CA ASP A 47 7.06 4.18 -6.11
C ASP A 47 7.87 3.26 -7.03
N HIS A 48 7.59 3.32 -8.33
CA HIS A 48 8.14 2.40 -9.32
C HIS A 48 7.91 0.92 -8.94
N ALA A 49 6.74 0.62 -8.40
CA ALA A 49 6.38 -0.65 -7.78
C ALA A 49 6.62 -1.84 -8.71
N SER A 50 6.35 -1.71 -10.02
CA SER A 50 6.60 -2.75 -11.01
C SER A 50 8.07 -3.19 -11.11
N ARG A 51 9.00 -2.36 -10.64
CA ARG A 51 10.45 -2.65 -10.62
C ARG A 51 10.92 -3.25 -9.30
N ILE A 52 10.13 -3.11 -8.23
CA ILE A 52 10.49 -3.52 -6.87
C ILE A 52 9.74 -4.79 -6.47
N ILE A 53 8.52 -5.00 -6.98
CA ILE A 53 7.61 -6.04 -6.55
C ILE A 53 7.07 -6.81 -7.76
N ASN A 54 6.85 -8.12 -7.58
CA ASN A 54 6.10 -8.92 -8.55
C ASN A 54 4.59 -8.65 -8.44
N LEU A 55 4.10 -7.66 -9.18
CA LEU A 55 2.67 -7.28 -9.19
C LEU A 55 1.76 -8.31 -9.91
N ALA A 56 2.32 -9.29 -10.61
CA ALA A 56 1.54 -10.27 -11.36
C ALA A 56 0.90 -11.36 -10.49
N ARG A 57 1.30 -11.48 -9.22
CA ARG A 57 0.82 -12.55 -8.34
C ARG A 57 0.75 -12.08 -6.88
N LEU A 58 -0.41 -12.29 -6.26
CA LEU A 58 -0.59 -12.18 -4.82
C LEU A 58 -0.65 -13.59 -4.22
N GLU A 59 0.27 -13.91 -3.31
CA GLU A 59 0.31 -15.19 -2.58
C GLU A 59 0.06 -14.94 -1.10
N MET A 60 -0.76 -15.79 -0.48
CA MET A 60 -1.11 -15.70 0.93
C MET A 60 -1.06 -17.10 1.53
N GLU A 61 -0.30 -17.27 2.61
CA GLU A 61 -0.14 -18.54 3.31
C GLU A 61 -0.44 -18.35 4.80
N SER A 62 -1.29 -19.21 5.36
CA SER A 62 -1.65 -19.21 6.79
C SER A 62 -2.22 -17.89 7.34
N LEU A 63 -2.80 -17.03 6.50
CA LEU A 63 -3.45 -15.80 6.96
C LEU A 63 -4.82 -16.11 7.62
N PRO A 64 -5.13 -15.53 8.79
CA PRO A 64 -6.41 -15.73 9.49
C PRO A 64 -7.54 -14.88 8.87
N LEU A 65 -7.80 -15.06 7.57
CA LEU A 65 -8.78 -14.29 6.83
C LEU A 65 -10.20 -14.75 7.14
N HIS A 66 -11.10 -13.79 7.38
CA HIS A 66 -12.54 -14.05 7.44
C HIS A 66 -13.24 -13.75 6.11
N SER A 67 -12.69 -12.81 5.33
CA SER A 67 -13.23 -12.41 4.02
C SER A 67 -12.13 -11.88 3.11
N ILE A 68 -12.40 -11.91 1.80
CA ILE A 68 -11.58 -11.29 0.74
C ILE A 68 -12.52 -10.44 -0.10
N VAL A 69 -12.13 -9.19 -0.34
CA VAL A 69 -12.88 -8.24 -1.18
C VAL A 69 -12.01 -7.85 -2.36
N LEU A 70 -12.51 -8.07 -3.57
CA LEU A 70 -11.87 -7.67 -4.83
C LEU A 70 -12.66 -6.52 -5.44
N ASN A 71 -12.02 -5.36 -5.56
CA ASN A 71 -12.63 -4.15 -6.10
C ASN A 71 -12.08 -3.86 -7.50
N ASN A 72 -12.93 -3.38 -8.40
CA ASN A 72 -12.47 -2.86 -9.68
C ASN A 72 -11.83 -1.47 -9.48
N PRO A 73 -10.72 -1.16 -10.20
CA PRO A 73 -10.06 0.12 -10.08
C PRO A 73 -11.02 1.27 -10.41
N GLN A 74 -11.00 2.30 -9.58
CA GLN A 74 -11.73 3.54 -9.85
C GLN A 74 -10.91 4.37 -10.85
N PRO A 75 -11.45 4.75 -12.02
CA PRO A 75 -10.68 5.44 -13.07
C PRO A 75 -10.03 6.78 -12.68
N ASN A 76 -10.35 7.34 -11.51
CA ASN A 76 -10.09 8.75 -11.17
C ASN A 76 -9.51 8.97 -9.76
N ALA A 77 -8.98 7.95 -9.08
CA ALA A 77 -8.34 8.16 -7.78
C ALA A 77 -6.92 8.70 -7.99
N VAL A 78 -6.80 10.00 -8.25
CA VAL A 78 -5.50 10.70 -8.25
C VAL A 78 -4.93 10.62 -6.82
N PRO A 79 -3.67 10.19 -6.62
CA PRO A 79 -3.02 10.27 -5.33
C PRO A 79 -2.86 11.75 -4.99
N THR A 80 -3.49 12.22 -3.92
CA THR A 80 -3.06 13.47 -3.28
C THR A 80 -1.85 13.12 -2.43
N SER A 81 -0.67 13.59 -2.85
CA SER A 81 0.53 13.66 -2.04
C SER A 81 0.28 14.41 -0.73
#